data_AF-A0A5K7SG03-F1
#
_entry.id   AF-A0A5K7SG03-F1
#
_cell.length_a   1.000
_cell.length_b   1.000
_cell.length_c   1.000
_cell.angle_alpha   90.00
_cell.angle_beta   90.00
_cell.angle_gamma   90.00
#
_symmetry.space_group_name_H-M   'P 1'
#
loop_
_entity.id
_entity.type
_entity.pdbx_description
1 polymer ?
#
loop_
_entity_poly.entity_id
_entity_poly.type
_entity_poly.pdbx_seq_one_letter_code
_entity_poly.pdbx_strand_id
1 'polypeptide(L)'
;MLGMESLPSILFFISCLFIAESPRWLAGKGRKDEAMKVLERINGIEVATEQMKQITTTFEAENGSIKELLKPGLRLVLFMTLFLAVISEFSGITTIWNFGPEIIRGQGIQLTNEMTGMIVIASSLSAFTLLAVWLMDIAGRRTLLFWGSLGCFISLVSLGFLLGNENSSSILKVAVITMYVACFAFSMGPIKWVFISEIFPTRIRGRAVAISTMAVWTADAILNQLFPVLRDNLGKSMTFYFFAIILIPQFFFIWKIMPETKGKSLEEIEHLLHKKNTK
;
A
#
# COMPACT_ATOMS: atom_id res chain seq x y z
N MET A 1 9.55 -23.80 6.76
CA MET A 1 9.25 -22.41 6.35
C MET A 1 9.61 -21.41 7.46
N LEU A 2 9.13 -21.57 8.71
CA LEU A 2 9.51 -20.67 9.84
C LEU A 2 11.03 -20.56 10.13
N GLY A 3 11.80 -21.64 9.97
CA GLY A 3 13.25 -21.61 10.20
C GLY A 3 14.03 -20.72 9.22
N MET A 4 13.52 -20.52 8.00
CA MET A 4 14.16 -19.65 7.00
C MET A 4 13.87 -18.16 7.28
N GLU A 5 12.73 -17.85 7.89
CA GLU A 5 12.39 -16.50 8.36
C GLU A 5 13.21 -16.10 9.61
N SER A 6 13.71 -17.08 10.36
CA SER A 6 14.54 -16.82 11.54
C SER A 6 15.84 -16.10 11.20
N LEU A 7 16.43 -16.38 10.03
CA LEU A 7 17.68 -15.76 9.59
C LEU A 7 17.55 -14.22 9.41
N PRO A 8 16.62 -13.68 8.59
CA PRO A 8 16.42 -12.25 8.49
C PRO A 8 15.93 -11.62 9.81
N SER A 9 15.12 -12.32 10.61
CA SER A 9 14.69 -11.80 11.92
C SER A 9 15.85 -11.65 12.91
N ILE A 10 16.77 -12.62 12.98
CA ILE A 10 17.97 -12.53 13.83
C ILE A 10 18.89 -11.42 13.33
N LEU A 11 19.09 -11.31 12.02
CA LEU A 11 19.88 -10.23 11.43
C LEU A 11 19.29 -8.85 11.75
N PHE A 12 17.96 -8.70 11.65
CA PHE A 12 17.26 -7.48 12.03
C PHE A 12 17.41 -7.18 13.52
N PHE A 13 17.22 -8.18 14.40
CA PHE A 13 17.38 -8.04 15.84
C PHE A 13 18.79 -7.59 16.23
N ILE A 14 19.82 -8.22 15.65
CA ILE A 14 21.22 -7.82 15.86
C ILE A 14 21.45 -6.39 15.37
N SER A 15 20.88 -6.01 14.21
CA SER A 15 21.00 -4.65 13.67
C SER A 15 20.37 -3.61 14.59
N CYS A 16 19.22 -3.91 15.23
CA CYS A 16 18.58 -3.02 16.19
C CYS A 16 19.47 -2.68 17.40
N LEU A 17 20.40 -3.57 17.79
CA LEU A 17 21.36 -3.28 18.87
C LEU A 17 22.37 -2.17 18.52
N PHE A 18 22.53 -1.85 17.23
CA PHE A 18 23.46 -0.82 16.75
C PHE A 18 22.77 0.47 16.26
N ILE A 19 21.44 0.43 16.08
CA ILE A 19 20.66 1.58 15.60
C ILE A 19 20.43 2.54 16.79
N ALA A 20 20.78 3.80 16.59
CA ALA A 20 20.47 4.84 17.58
C ALA A 20 18.96 5.04 17.69
N GLU A 21 18.47 5.23 18.91
CA GLU A 21 17.06 5.51 19.17
C GLU A 21 16.61 6.81 18.48
N SER A 22 15.32 6.86 18.12
CA SER A 22 14.73 8.03 17.46
C SER A 22 14.90 9.29 18.31
N PRO A 23 15.53 10.37 17.80
CA PRO A 23 15.69 11.63 18.54
C PRO A 23 14.37 12.22 19.02
N ARG A 24 13.30 12.06 18.22
CA ARG A 24 11.94 12.50 18.58
C ARG A 24 11.42 11.71 19.78
N TRP A 25 11.60 10.40 19.80
CA TRP A 25 11.16 9.57 20.93
C TRP A 25 11.94 9.89 22.20
N LEU A 26 13.26 10.05 22.10
CA LEU A 26 14.14 10.43 23.22
C LEU A 26 13.73 11.80 23.80
N ALA A 27 13.54 12.81 22.96
CA ALA A 27 13.06 14.12 23.37
C ALA A 27 11.70 14.04 24.07
N GLY A 28 10.78 13.21 23.55
CA GLY A 28 9.47 12.95 24.15
C GLY A 28 9.48 12.26 25.50
N LYS A 29 10.56 11.53 25.82
CA LYS A 29 10.82 10.96 27.14
C LYS A 29 11.60 11.90 28.06
N GLY A 30 11.84 13.15 27.65
CA GLY A 30 12.63 14.13 28.39
C GLY A 30 14.15 13.93 28.27
N ARG A 31 14.62 12.95 27.49
CA ARG A 31 16.05 12.64 27.28
C ARG A 31 16.65 13.53 26.17
N LYS A 32 16.60 14.86 26.38
CA LYS A 32 17.00 15.85 25.36
C LYS A 32 18.48 15.78 25.00
N ASP A 33 19.37 15.55 25.96
CA ASP A 33 20.82 15.49 25.70
C ASP A 33 21.19 14.31 24.79
N GLU A 34 20.54 13.16 24.99
CA GLU A 34 20.74 11.98 24.15
C GLU A 34 20.18 12.20 22.75
N ALA A 35 18.99 12.81 22.65
CA ALA A 35 18.41 13.19 21.37
C ALA A 35 19.34 14.14 20.59
N MET A 36 19.98 15.09 21.26
CA MET A 36 20.91 16.04 20.65
C MET A 36 22.15 15.35 20.10
N LYS A 37 22.75 14.44 20.89
CA LYS A 37 23.91 13.64 20.44
C LYS A 37 23.60 12.80 19.20
N VAL A 38 22.40 12.22 19.13
CA VAL A 38 21.99 11.45 17.94
C VAL A 38 21.79 12.37 16.74
N LEU A 39 21.13 13.52 16.89
CA LEU A 39 20.95 14.48 15.80
C LEU A 39 22.27 15.04 15.29
N GLU A 40 23.19 15.37 16.19
CA GLU A 40 24.53 15.88 15.86
C GLU A 40 25.33 14.84 15.09
N ARG A 41 25.27 13.57 15.50
CA ARG A 41 25.94 12.45 14.80
C ARG A 41 25.45 12.28 13.36
N ILE A 42 24.18 12.61 13.08
CA ILE A 42 23.58 12.40 11.75
C ILE A 42 23.79 13.62 10.85
N ASN A 43 23.55 14.84 11.35
CA ASN A 43 23.44 16.05 10.51
C ASN A 43 24.42 17.18 10.90
N GLY A 44 25.27 16.99 11.92
CA GLY A 44 26.12 18.04 12.48
C GLY A 44 25.38 18.98 13.46
N ILE A 45 26.14 19.75 14.24
CA ILE A 45 25.63 20.50 15.41
C ILE A 45 24.61 21.60 15.04
N GLU A 46 24.81 22.29 13.91
CA GLU A 46 23.94 23.40 13.49
C GLU A 46 22.54 22.91 13.13
N VAL A 47 22.45 21.88 12.27
CA VAL A 47 21.17 21.27 11.86
C VAL A 47 20.51 20.55 13.05
N ALA A 48 21.30 19.91 13.91
CA ALA A 48 20.80 19.26 15.11
C ALA A 48 20.10 20.23 16.06
N THR A 49 20.67 21.42 16.25
CA THR A 49 20.10 22.44 17.14
C THR A 49 18.76 22.95 16.62
N GLU A 50 18.67 23.23 15.32
CA GLU A 50 17.42 23.66 14.69
C GLU A 50 16.35 22.56 14.74
N GLN A 51 16.72 21.30 14.43
CA GLN A 51 15.80 20.17 14.54
C GLN A 51 15.34 19.93 15.98
N MET A 52 16.23 20.05 16.97
CA MET A 52 15.86 19.91 18.38
C MET A 52 14.85 20.97 18.82
N LYS A 53 15.03 22.20 18.37
CA LYS A 53 14.09 23.30 18.62
C LYS A 53 12.71 23.00 18.02
N GLN A 54 12.67 22.53 16.76
CA GLN A 54 11.42 22.12 16.10
C GLN A 54 10.72 20.97 16.84
N ILE A 55 11.47 19.93 17.23
CA ILE A 55 10.93 18.79 17.97
C ILE A 55 10.31 19.25 19.29
N THR A 56 11.02 20.08 20.06
CA THR A 56 10.54 20.55 21.37
C THR A 56 9.29 21.43 21.23
N THR A 57 9.26 22.29 20.22
CA THR A 57 8.11 23.17 19.94
C THR A 57 6.87 22.38 19.50
N THR A 58 7.08 21.27 18.77
CA THR A 58 5.99 20.42 18.28
C THR A 58 5.46 19.47 19.37
N PHE A 59 6.33 19.03 20.29
CA PHE A 59 5.98 18.08 21.35
C PHE A 59 4.91 18.58 22.32
N GLU A 60 4.91 19.88 22.64
CA GLU A 60 3.89 20.48 23.51
C GLU A 60 2.50 20.49 22.87
N ALA A 61 2.41 20.33 21.54
CA ALA A 61 1.17 20.27 20.76
C ALA A 61 0.74 18.83 20.35
N GLU A 62 1.50 17.79 20.72
CA GLU A 62 1.38 16.43 20.13
C GLU A 62 0.46 15.44 20.86
N ASN A 63 -0.34 15.87 21.85
CA ASN A 63 -1.38 15.02 22.45
C ASN A 63 -2.61 14.87 21.53
N GLY A 64 -2.41 14.35 20.33
CA GLY A 64 -3.50 13.98 19.44
C GLY A 64 -4.32 12.84 20.05
N SER A 65 -5.63 12.80 19.82
CA SER A 65 -6.52 11.71 20.27
C SER A 65 -7.09 10.96 19.07
N ILE A 66 -7.38 9.65 19.20
CA ILE A 66 -8.03 8.88 18.11
C ILE A 66 -9.36 9.53 17.71
N LYS A 67 -10.07 10.13 18.68
CA LYS A 67 -11.32 10.86 18.44
C LYS A 67 -11.17 12.01 17.44
N GLU A 68 -9.97 12.56 17.28
CA GLU A 68 -9.74 13.65 16.34
C GLU A 68 -9.80 13.22 14.88
N LEU A 69 -9.58 11.93 14.59
CA LEU A 69 -9.76 11.39 13.25
C LEU A 69 -11.21 11.50 12.76
N LEU A 70 -12.17 11.70 13.66
CA LEU A 70 -13.58 11.91 13.33
C LEU A 70 -13.92 13.37 13.01
N LYS A 71 -12.98 14.31 13.20
CA LYS A 71 -13.19 15.73 12.85
C LYS A 71 -13.36 15.90 11.32
N PRO A 72 -14.12 16.89 10.82
CA PRO A 72 -14.50 16.99 9.41
C PRO A 72 -13.36 16.94 8.38
N GLY A 73 -12.19 17.50 8.67
CA GLY A 73 -10.99 17.40 7.82
C GLY A 73 -10.37 16.00 7.83
N LEU A 74 -10.13 15.47 9.03
CA LEU A 74 -9.45 14.19 9.23
C LEU A 74 -10.33 12.98 8.92
N ARG A 75 -11.65 13.09 9.03
CA ARG A 75 -12.57 12.01 8.63
C ARG A 75 -12.50 11.74 7.13
N LEU A 76 -12.28 12.78 6.32
CA LEU A 76 -12.11 12.63 4.87
C LEU A 76 -10.78 11.92 4.57
N VAL A 77 -9.72 12.28 5.29
CA VAL A 77 -8.41 11.62 5.17
C VAL A 77 -8.48 10.16 5.60
N LEU A 78 -9.12 9.89 6.73
CA LEU A 78 -9.35 8.53 7.21
C LEU A 78 -10.17 7.74 6.20
N PHE A 79 -11.24 8.32 5.65
CA PHE A 79 -12.02 7.68 4.59
C PHE A 79 -11.15 7.37 3.37
N MET A 80 -10.32 8.31 2.89
CA MET A 80 -9.47 8.09 1.72
C MET A 80 -8.48 6.94 1.91
N THR A 81 -7.85 6.88 3.08
CA THR A 81 -6.87 5.84 3.41
C THR A 81 -7.51 4.48 3.63
N LEU A 82 -8.67 4.42 4.32
CA LEU A 82 -9.44 3.19 4.50
C LEU A 82 -10.01 2.68 3.18
N PHE A 83 -10.54 3.56 2.34
CA PHE A 83 -11.04 3.21 1.01
C PHE A 83 -9.92 2.61 0.16
N LEU A 84 -8.75 3.26 0.11
CA LEU A 84 -7.62 2.76 -0.65
C LEU A 84 -7.09 1.43 -0.12
N ALA A 85 -7.03 1.26 1.20
CA ALA A 85 -6.68 -0.01 1.85
C ALA A 85 -7.61 -1.14 1.39
N VAL A 86 -8.92 -0.97 1.60
CA VAL A 86 -9.93 -2.00 1.29
C VAL A 86 -9.97 -2.31 -0.20
N ILE A 87 -10.08 -1.30 -1.06
CA ILE A 87 -10.17 -1.52 -2.51
C ILE A 87 -8.91 -2.18 -3.06
N SER A 88 -7.73 -1.82 -2.55
CA SER A 88 -6.48 -2.44 -3.02
C SER A 88 -6.44 -3.94 -2.72
N GLU A 89 -6.92 -4.37 -1.55
CA GLU A 89 -6.99 -5.80 -1.24
C GLU A 89 -8.07 -6.49 -2.07
N PHE A 90 -9.30 -5.95 -2.06
CA PHE A 90 -10.43 -6.50 -2.80
C PHE A 90 -10.26 -6.47 -4.33
N SER A 91 -9.23 -5.80 -4.85
CA SER A 91 -8.81 -5.93 -6.24
C SER A 91 -8.33 -7.33 -6.62
N GLY A 92 -8.07 -8.21 -5.64
CA GLY A 92 -7.71 -9.62 -5.85
C GLY A 92 -6.22 -9.91 -5.82
N ILE A 93 -5.36 -8.96 -5.44
CA ILE A 93 -3.91 -9.18 -5.48
C ILE A 93 -3.47 -10.29 -4.52
N THR A 94 -4.05 -10.33 -3.31
CA THR A 94 -3.69 -11.36 -2.31
C THR A 94 -4.25 -12.72 -2.68
N THR A 95 -5.39 -12.77 -3.37
CA THR A 95 -5.90 -13.98 -4.00
C THR A 95 -4.89 -14.57 -4.98
N ILE A 96 -4.28 -13.75 -5.85
CA ILE A 96 -3.26 -14.23 -6.79
C ILE A 96 -2.00 -14.68 -6.04
N TRP A 97 -1.64 -14.05 -4.94
CA TRP A 97 -0.49 -14.45 -4.15
C TRP A 97 -0.71 -15.78 -3.42
N ASN A 98 -1.85 -15.94 -2.76
CA ASN A 98 -2.16 -17.07 -1.91
C ASN A 98 -2.65 -18.29 -2.70
N PHE A 99 -3.42 -18.06 -3.78
CA PHE A 99 -4.01 -19.12 -4.61
C PHE A 99 -3.42 -19.17 -6.03
N GLY A 100 -2.39 -18.36 -6.33
CA GLY A 100 -1.74 -18.30 -7.65
C GLY A 100 -1.36 -19.67 -8.24
N PRO A 101 -0.63 -20.54 -7.51
CA PRO A 101 -0.30 -21.87 -7.98
C PRO A 101 -1.54 -22.70 -8.34
N GLU A 102 -2.62 -22.59 -7.54
CA GLU A 102 -3.88 -23.30 -7.80
C GLU A 102 -4.62 -22.75 -9.02
N ILE A 103 -4.63 -21.43 -9.18
CA ILE A 103 -5.23 -20.74 -10.34
C ILE A 103 -4.51 -21.17 -11.62
N ILE A 104 -3.18 -21.26 -11.60
CA ILE A 104 -2.32 -21.70 -12.71
C ILE A 104 -2.53 -23.19 -13.01
N ARG A 105 -2.55 -24.05 -11.98
CA ARG A 105 -2.88 -25.50 -12.11
C ARG A 105 -4.17 -25.75 -12.82
N GLY A 106 -5.20 -25.01 -12.41
CA GLY A 106 -6.53 -25.12 -12.97
C GLY A 106 -6.64 -24.76 -14.45
N GLN A 107 -5.55 -24.39 -15.13
CA GLN A 107 -5.46 -24.12 -16.58
C GLN A 107 -4.72 -25.22 -17.36
N GLY A 108 -4.44 -26.38 -16.75
CA GLY A 108 -3.77 -27.52 -17.42
C GLY A 108 -2.25 -27.37 -17.57
N ILE A 109 -1.63 -26.45 -16.82
CA ILE A 109 -0.17 -26.27 -16.78
C ILE A 109 0.40 -27.32 -15.82
N GLN A 110 1.32 -28.18 -16.30
CA GLN A 110 1.98 -29.21 -15.48
C GLN A 110 2.86 -28.57 -14.37
N LEU A 111 3.05 -29.31 -13.26
CA LEU A 111 3.80 -28.91 -12.04
C LEU A 111 5.14 -28.20 -12.28
N THR A 112 5.90 -28.59 -13.30
CA THR A 112 7.18 -27.95 -13.65
C THR A 112 7.01 -26.51 -14.15
N ASN A 113 5.89 -26.20 -14.79
CA ASN A 113 5.60 -24.88 -15.35
C ASN A 113 4.85 -23.97 -14.35
N GLU A 114 4.20 -24.53 -13.33
CA GLU A 114 3.46 -23.75 -12.30
C GLU A 114 4.38 -22.83 -11.50
N MET A 115 5.47 -23.41 -10.96
CA MET A 115 6.45 -22.64 -10.17
C MET A 115 7.15 -21.60 -11.05
N THR A 116 7.44 -21.92 -12.31
CA THR A 116 7.98 -20.95 -13.28
C THR A 116 7.01 -19.80 -13.51
N GLY A 117 5.71 -20.07 -13.64
CA GLY A 117 4.68 -19.01 -13.75
C GLY A 117 4.67 -18.08 -12.54
N MET A 118 4.74 -18.64 -11.32
CA MET A 118 4.83 -17.82 -10.10
C MET A 118 6.15 -17.05 -9.99
N ILE A 119 7.27 -17.62 -10.43
CA ILE A 119 8.56 -16.92 -10.50
C ILE A 119 8.45 -15.72 -11.44
N VAL A 120 7.82 -15.87 -12.61
CA VAL A 120 7.60 -14.77 -13.56
C VAL A 120 6.73 -13.68 -12.94
N ILE A 121 5.62 -14.05 -12.28
CA ILE A 121 4.73 -13.11 -11.60
C ILE A 121 5.48 -12.37 -10.48
N ALA A 122 6.22 -13.07 -9.63
CA ALA A 122 6.98 -12.49 -8.51
C ALA A 122 8.14 -11.59 -9.00
N SER A 123 8.81 -11.98 -10.09
CA SER A 123 9.85 -11.17 -10.72
C SER A 123 9.26 -9.88 -11.30
N SER A 124 8.10 -9.98 -11.97
CA SER A 124 7.35 -8.82 -12.46
C SER A 124 6.97 -7.88 -11.32
N LEU A 125 6.38 -8.40 -10.24
CA LEU A 125 6.07 -7.61 -9.05
C LEU A 125 7.29 -6.84 -8.55
N SER A 126 8.43 -7.52 -8.40
CA SER A 126 9.67 -6.91 -7.89
C SER A 126 10.19 -5.81 -8.84
N ALA A 127 10.26 -6.08 -10.13
CA ALA A 127 10.76 -5.13 -11.13
C ALA A 127 9.87 -3.88 -11.24
N PHE A 128 8.55 -4.07 -11.31
CA PHE A 128 7.61 -2.94 -11.42
C PHE A 128 7.45 -2.17 -10.12
N THR A 129 7.68 -2.79 -8.95
CA THR A 129 7.73 -2.06 -7.67
C THR A 129 8.95 -1.14 -7.62
N LEU A 130 10.12 -1.59 -8.10
CA LEU A 130 11.30 -0.72 -8.22
C LEU A 130 11.07 0.42 -9.22
N LEU A 131 10.45 0.13 -10.36
CA LEU A 131 10.06 1.15 -11.33
C LEU A 131 9.11 2.18 -10.71
N ALA A 132 8.19 1.75 -9.85
CA ALA A 132 7.24 2.61 -9.17
C ALA A 132 7.91 3.73 -8.39
N VAL A 133 9.05 3.47 -7.75
CA VAL A 133 9.79 4.46 -6.95
C VAL A 133 10.14 5.66 -7.81
N TRP A 134 10.77 5.42 -8.96
CA TRP A 134 11.13 6.49 -9.90
C TRP A 134 9.90 7.15 -10.52
N LEU A 135 8.91 6.35 -10.90
CA LEU A 135 7.73 6.83 -11.60
C LEU A 135 6.85 7.71 -10.69
N MET A 136 6.80 7.43 -9.39
CA MET A 136 6.00 8.16 -8.40
C MET A 136 6.49 9.59 -8.22
N ASP A 137 7.79 9.80 -8.37
CA ASP A 137 8.40 11.13 -8.32
C ASP A 137 8.21 11.90 -9.63
N ILE A 138 8.01 11.24 -10.77
CA ILE A 138 7.78 11.90 -12.06
C ILE A 138 6.29 12.16 -12.32
N ALA A 139 5.47 11.10 -12.34
CA ALA A 139 4.07 11.16 -12.75
C ALA A 139 3.13 11.62 -11.63
N GLY A 140 3.55 11.51 -10.37
CA GLY A 140 2.70 11.76 -9.20
C GLY A 140 1.83 10.57 -8.83
N ARG A 141 1.31 10.59 -7.61
CA ARG A 141 0.63 9.44 -7.01
C ARG A 141 -0.75 9.23 -7.65
N ARG A 142 -1.47 10.32 -7.92
CA ARG A 142 -2.84 10.26 -8.45
C ARG A 142 -2.87 9.71 -9.88
N THR A 143 -1.94 10.17 -10.71
CA THR A 143 -1.80 9.75 -12.11
C THR A 143 -1.44 8.27 -12.22
N LEU A 144 -0.47 7.81 -11.43
CA LEU A 144 -0.08 6.40 -11.42
C LEU A 144 -1.18 5.51 -10.90
N LEU A 145 -1.88 5.93 -9.85
CA LEU A 145 -3.01 5.17 -9.34
C LEU A 145 -4.09 5.01 -10.40
N PHE A 146 -4.37 6.06 -11.21
CA PHE A 146 -5.34 5.96 -12.30
C PHE A 146 -4.93 4.94 -13.37
N TRP A 147 -3.73 5.11 -13.94
CA TRP A 147 -3.27 4.27 -15.05
C TRP A 147 -3.04 2.82 -14.63
N GLY A 148 -2.49 2.60 -13.44
CA GLY A 148 -2.34 1.25 -12.92
C GLY A 148 -3.68 0.59 -12.57
N SER A 149 -4.65 1.35 -12.04
CA SER A 149 -6.02 0.82 -11.83
C SER A 149 -6.70 0.46 -13.14
N LEU A 150 -6.50 1.27 -14.20
CA LEU A 150 -7.02 0.98 -15.53
C LEU A 150 -6.40 -0.30 -16.11
N GLY A 151 -5.07 -0.45 -15.99
CA GLY A 151 -4.38 -1.66 -16.40
C GLY A 151 -4.83 -2.90 -15.62
N CYS A 152 -5.04 -2.77 -14.30
CA CYS A 152 -5.60 -3.83 -13.47
C CYS A 152 -7.02 -4.21 -13.93
N PHE A 153 -7.89 -3.23 -14.14
CA PHE A 153 -9.26 -3.44 -14.59
C PHE A 153 -9.32 -4.19 -15.92
N ILE A 154 -8.57 -3.71 -16.93
CA ILE A 154 -8.50 -4.35 -18.26
C ILE A 154 -7.96 -5.78 -18.14
N SER A 155 -6.93 -5.99 -17.31
CA SER A 155 -6.34 -7.32 -17.12
C SER A 155 -7.30 -8.28 -16.42
N LEU A 156 -8.04 -7.84 -15.40
CA LEU A 156 -9.03 -8.65 -14.70
C LEU A 156 -10.22 -9.03 -15.59
N VAL A 157 -10.73 -8.08 -16.40
CA VAL A 157 -11.78 -8.35 -17.39
C VAL A 157 -11.29 -9.34 -18.45
N SER A 158 -10.08 -9.12 -18.97
CA SER A 158 -9.46 -10.02 -19.96
C SER A 158 -9.26 -11.43 -19.38
N LEU A 159 -8.81 -11.52 -18.13
CA LEU A 159 -8.65 -12.80 -17.44
C LEU A 159 -9.99 -13.50 -17.21
N GLY A 160 -11.02 -12.76 -16.78
CA GLY A 160 -12.39 -13.27 -16.65
C GLY A 160 -12.91 -13.86 -17.96
N PHE A 161 -12.66 -13.19 -19.09
CA PHE A 161 -13.02 -13.68 -20.42
C PHE A 161 -12.26 -14.94 -20.82
N LEU A 162 -10.92 -14.94 -20.67
CA LEU A 162 -10.07 -16.08 -21.01
C LEU A 162 -10.37 -17.33 -20.15
N LEU A 163 -10.78 -17.13 -18.90
CA LEU A 163 -11.17 -18.22 -18.00
C LEU A 163 -12.55 -18.79 -18.31
N GLY A 164 -13.43 -18.02 -18.97
CA GLY A 164 -14.73 -18.49 -19.45
C GLY A 164 -14.63 -19.31 -20.75
N ASN A 165 -13.49 -19.26 -21.45
CA ASN A 165 -13.28 -20.00 -22.69
C ASN A 165 -12.19 -21.08 -22.50
N GLU A 166 -12.62 -22.35 -22.41
CA GLU A 166 -11.75 -23.50 -22.13
C GLU A 166 -10.63 -23.71 -23.16
N ASN A 167 -10.83 -23.25 -24.40
CA ASN A 167 -9.84 -23.37 -25.48
C ASN A 167 -8.73 -22.30 -25.43
N SER A 168 -8.79 -21.37 -24.47
CA SER A 168 -7.82 -20.29 -24.36
C SER A 168 -6.46 -20.78 -23.86
N SER A 169 -5.38 -20.36 -24.53
CA SER A 169 -4.00 -20.72 -24.19
C SER A 169 -3.65 -20.41 -22.73
N SER A 170 -3.10 -21.39 -22.02
CA SER A 170 -2.68 -21.24 -20.62
C SER A 170 -1.54 -20.23 -20.47
N ILE A 171 -0.67 -20.10 -21.47
CA ILE A 171 0.40 -19.09 -21.51
C ILE A 171 -0.19 -17.68 -21.53
N LEU A 172 -1.24 -17.47 -22.33
CA LEU A 172 -1.91 -16.18 -22.42
C LEU A 172 -2.57 -15.79 -21.07
N LYS A 173 -3.16 -16.76 -20.38
CA LYS A 173 -3.74 -16.54 -19.03
C LYS A 173 -2.66 -16.09 -18.03
N VAL A 174 -1.49 -16.74 -18.01
CA VAL A 174 -0.36 -16.36 -17.16
C VAL A 174 0.19 -14.98 -17.54
N ALA A 175 0.27 -14.66 -18.83
CA ALA A 175 0.71 -13.35 -19.30
C ALA A 175 -0.23 -12.23 -18.82
N VAL A 176 -1.55 -12.45 -18.87
CA VAL A 176 -2.56 -11.48 -18.37
C VAL A 176 -2.49 -11.34 -16.85
N ILE A 177 -2.30 -12.43 -16.10
CA ILE A 177 -2.06 -12.37 -14.64
C ILE A 177 -0.79 -11.57 -14.34
N THR A 178 0.28 -11.79 -15.10
CA THR A 178 1.55 -11.08 -14.93
C THR A 178 1.40 -9.59 -15.23
N MET A 179 0.61 -9.23 -16.25
CA MET A 179 0.28 -7.84 -16.58
C MET A 179 -0.54 -7.19 -15.47
N TYR A 180 -1.55 -7.89 -14.94
CA TYR A 180 -2.30 -7.41 -13.77
C TYR A 180 -1.36 -7.09 -12.59
N VAL A 181 -0.47 -8.03 -12.25
CA VAL A 181 0.47 -7.85 -11.13
C VAL A 181 1.46 -6.72 -11.41
N ALA A 182 1.95 -6.58 -12.65
CA ALA A 182 2.79 -5.45 -13.06
C ALA A 182 2.07 -4.11 -12.85
N CYS A 183 0.82 -4.00 -13.31
CA CYS A 183 -0.01 -2.81 -13.14
C CYS A 183 -0.27 -2.47 -11.67
N PHE A 184 -0.51 -3.49 -10.85
CA PHE A 184 -0.68 -3.33 -9.41
C PHE A 184 0.63 -2.85 -8.75
N ALA A 185 1.75 -3.44 -9.12
CA ALA A 185 3.08 -3.20 -8.55
C ALA A 185 3.58 -1.76 -8.77
N PHE A 186 3.38 -1.20 -9.96
CA PHE A 186 3.78 0.19 -10.20
C PHE A 186 2.79 1.24 -9.66
N SER A 187 1.62 0.81 -9.17
CA SER A 187 0.53 1.70 -8.74
C SER A 187 0.04 1.44 -7.32
N MET A 188 -1.08 0.72 -7.13
CA MET A 188 -1.77 0.53 -5.87
C MET A 188 -0.88 0.00 -4.76
N GLY A 189 0.02 -0.94 -5.10
CA GLY A 189 0.91 -1.60 -4.15
C GLY A 189 1.72 -0.63 -3.29
N PRO A 190 2.62 0.18 -3.87
CA PRO A 190 3.40 1.16 -3.12
C PRO A 190 2.59 2.42 -2.78
N ILE A 191 1.70 2.88 -3.67
CA ILE A 191 0.98 4.16 -3.47
C ILE A 191 0.10 4.10 -2.21
N LYS A 192 -0.53 2.96 -1.88
CA LYS A 192 -1.35 2.86 -0.67
C LYS A 192 -0.54 3.18 0.59
N TRP A 193 0.66 2.61 0.71
CA TRP A 193 1.51 2.80 1.88
C TRP A 193 2.09 4.21 1.96
N VAL A 194 2.57 4.72 0.82
CA VAL A 194 3.10 6.08 0.74
C VAL A 194 2.01 7.10 1.08
N PHE A 195 0.84 6.99 0.45
CA PHE A 195 -0.28 7.90 0.68
C PHE A 195 -0.77 7.88 2.13
N ILE A 196 -0.90 6.69 2.74
CA ILE A 196 -1.25 6.53 4.16
C ILE A 196 -0.24 7.28 5.05
N SER A 197 1.05 7.24 4.73
CA SER A 197 2.08 7.92 5.53
C SER A 197 2.16 9.44 5.29
N GLU A 198 1.86 9.90 4.07
CA GLU A 198 1.98 11.30 3.65
C GLU A 198 0.78 12.16 4.06
N ILE A 199 -0.43 11.61 4.14
CA ILE A 199 -1.63 12.45 4.24
C ILE A 199 -2.03 12.83 5.68
N PHE A 200 -1.54 12.09 6.69
CA PHE A 200 -1.87 12.37 8.08
C PHE A 200 -0.92 13.37 8.73
N PRO A 201 -1.44 14.33 9.53
CA PRO A 201 -0.62 15.23 10.34
C PRO A 201 0.27 14.46 11.32
N THR A 202 1.48 14.94 11.54
CA THR A 202 2.52 14.28 12.35
C THR A 202 2.00 13.82 13.73
N ARG A 203 1.24 14.68 14.42
CA ARG A 203 0.68 14.43 15.76
C ARG A 203 -0.25 13.21 15.91
N ILE A 204 -0.89 12.78 14.83
CA ILE A 204 -1.82 11.62 14.84
C ILE A 204 -1.41 10.51 13.86
N ARG A 205 -0.36 10.75 13.05
CA ARG A 205 0.07 9.85 11.97
C ARG A 205 0.26 8.42 12.44
N GLY A 206 0.99 8.21 13.54
CA GLY A 206 1.28 6.86 14.03
C GLY A 206 0.01 6.03 14.30
N ARG A 207 -1.00 6.63 14.95
CA ARG A 207 -2.28 5.96 15.23
C ARG A 207 -3.12 5.77 13.98
N ALA A 208 -3.12 6.77 13.09
CA ALA A 208 -3.87 6.71 11.85
C ALA A 208 -3.34 5.64 10.90
N VAL A 209 -2.01 5.56 10.75
CA VAL A 209 -1.32 4.50 10.02
C VAL A 209 -1.69 3.13 10.59
N ALA A 210 -1.66 2.96 11.92
CA ALA A 210 -2.04 1.69 12.54
C ALA A 210 -3.48 1.27 12.20
N ILE A 211 -4.45 2.21 12.24
CA ILE A 211 -5.85 1.94 11.85
C ILE A 211 -5.95 1.56 10.37
N SER A 212 -5.26 2.29 9.48
CA SER A 212 -5.25 1.95 8.05
C SER A 212 -4.59 0.59 7.78
N THR A 213 -3.52 0.25 8.50
CA THR A 213 -2.86 -1.07 8.42
C THR A 213 -3.78 -2.18 8.91
N MET A 214 -4.52 -1.98 10.00
CA MET A 214 -5.53 -2.94 10.45
C MET A 214 -6.61 -3.15 9.37
N ALA A 215 -7.04 -2.09 8.70
CA ALA A 215 -8.01 -2.20 7.61
C ALA A 215 -7.48 -2.99 6.41
N VAL A 216 -6.20 -2.81 6.05
CA VAL A 216 -5.52 -3.63 5.02
C VAL A 216 -5.60 -5.11 5.39
N TRP A 217 -5.11 -5.48 6.57
CA TRP A 217 -5.07 -6.90 6.97
C TRP A 217 -6.46 -7.50 7.18
N THR A 218 -7.43 -6.69 7.64
CA THR A 218 -8.82 -7.13 7.78
C THR A 218 -9.44 -7.41 6.40
N ALA A 219 -9.23 -6.50 5.44
CA ALA A 219 -9.71 -6.67 4.08
C ALA A 219 -9.07 -7.90 3.40
N ASP A 220 -7.77 -8.10 3.59
CA ASP A 220 -7.06 -9.28 3.12
C ASP A 220 -7.62 -10.58 3.72
N ALA A 221 -7.82 -10.63 5.04
CA ALA A 221 -8.39 -11.80 5.71
C ALA A 221 -9.81 -12.12 5.20
N ILE A 222 -10.65 -11.10 5.04
CA ILE A 222 -12.00 -11.26 4.49
C ILE A 222 -11.93 -11.81 3.07
N LEU A 223 -11.09 -11.24 2.21
CA LEU A 223 -10.99 -11.64 0.82
C LEU A 223 -10.48 -13.08 0.66
N ASN A 224 -9.47 -13.47 1.42
CA ASN A 224 -8.94 -14.84 1.39
C ASN A 224 -9.97 -15.88 1.81
N GLN A 225 -10.86 -15.53 2.74
CA GLN A 225 -11.97 -16.40 3.14
C GLN A 225 -13.11 -16.40 2.11
N LEU A 226 -13.37 -15.25 1.49
CA LEU A 226 -14.43 -15.06 0.50
C LEU A 226 -14.07 -15.69 -0.86
N PHE A 227 -12.80 -15.70 -1.24
CA PHE A 227 -12.38 -16.16 -2.57
C PHE A 227 -12.76 -17.62 -2.86
N PRO A 228 -12.50 -18.63 -2.00
CA PRO A 228 -12.97 -20.00 -2.23
C PRO A 228 -14.49 -20.07 -2.40
N VAL A 229 -15.25 -19.32 -1.59
CA VAL A 229 -16.71 -19.26 -1.67
C VAL A 229 -17.17 -18.68 -3.01
N LEU A 230 -16.56 -17.59 -3.48
CA LEU A 230 -16.87 -17.00 -4.79
C LEU A 230 -16.51 -17.96 -5.92
N ARG A 231 -15.33 -18.57 -5.86
CA ARG A 231 -14.85 -19.49 -6.88
C ARG A 231 -15.75 -20.72 -7.02
N ASP A 232 -16.17 -21.30 -5.90
CA ASP A 232 -16.92 -22.57 -5.91
C ASP A 232 -18.41 -22.35 -6.27
N ASN A 233 -18.98 -21.18 -5.97
CA ASN A 233 -20.38 -20.87 -6.29
C ASN A 233 -20.58 -20.11 -7.62
N LEU A 234 -19.70 -19.15 -7.94
CA LEU A 234 -19.83 -18.30 -9.14
C LEU A 234 -18.92 -18.77 -10.29
N GLY A 235 -17.92 -19.61 -9.99
CA GLY A 235 -16.90 -20.01 -10.95
C GLY A 235 -15.76 -19.01 -11.07
N LYS A 236 -14.64 -19.47 -11.67
CA LYS A 236 -13.40 -18.69 -11.81
C LYS A 236 -13.62 -17.40 -12.61
N SER A 237 -14.25 -17.49 -13.79
CA SER A 237 -14.49 -16.33 -14.67
C SER A 237 -15.25 -15.20 -13.93
N MET A 238 -16.38 -15.52 -13.30
CA MET A 238 -17.21 -14.53 -12.61
C MET A 238 -16.51 -13.93 -11.37
N THR A 239 -15.65 -14.70 -10.70
CA THR A 239 -14.86 -14.20 -9.57
C THR A 239 -13.89 -13.08 -9.98
N PHE A 240 -13.24 -13.20 -11.14
CA PHE A 240 -12.35 -12.13 -11.63
C PHE A 240 -13.12 -10.91 -12.17
N TYR A 241 -14.32 -11.11 -12.75
CA TYR A 241 -15.20 -9.99 -13.07
C TYR A 241 -15.68 -9.25 -11.82
N PHE A 242 -15.96 -9.97 -10.73
CA PHE A 242 -16.29 -9.37 -9.45
C PHE A 242 -15.16 -8.46 -8.95
N PHE A 243 -13.90 -8.90 -9.00
CA PHE A 243 -12.75 -8.05 -8.67
C PHE A 243 -12.64 -6.83 -9.59
N ALA A 244 -12.89 -6.98 -10.89
CA ALA A 244 -12.89 -5.85 -11.82
C ALA A 244 -13.97 -4.81 -11.48
N ILE A 245 -15.19 -5.25 -11.13
CA ILE A 245 -16.29 -4.37 -10.74
C ILE A 245 -15.95 -3.57 -9.47
N ILE A 246 -15.26 -4.20 -8.51
CA ILE A 246 -14.80 -3.52 -7.29
C ILE A 246 -13.84 -2.36 -7.58
N LEU A 247 -13.09 -2.41 -8.68
CA LEU A 247 -12.21 -1.30 -9.07
C LEU A 247 -12.97 -0.10 -9.64
N ILE A 248 -14.23 -0.23 -10.05
CA ILE A 248 -15.00 0.87 -10.66
C ILE A 248 -15.11 2.09 -9.72
N PRO A 249 -15.51 1.95 -8.44
CA PRO A 249 -15.48 3.04 -7.47
C PRO A 249 -14.12 3.74 -7.34
N GLN A 250 -13.01 3.04 -7.60
CA GLN A 250 -11.68 3.62 -7.50
C GLN A 250 -11.43 4.71 -8.53
N PHE A 251 -11.94 4.58 -9.76
CA PHE A 251 -11.80 5.62 -10.77
C PHE A 251 -12.51 6.91 -10.35
N PHE A 252 -13.71 6.80 -9.77
CA PHE A 252 -14.43 7.94 -9.22
C PHE A 252 -13.69 8.57 -8.04
N PHE A 253 -13.17 7.74 -7.14
CA PHE A 253 -12.34 8.18 -6.01
C PHE A 253 -11.12 8.99 -6.48
N ILE A 254 -10.38 8.49 -7.46
CA ILE A 254 -9.21 9.17 -8.02
C ILE A 254 -9.60 10.47 -8.70
N TRP A 255 -10.70 10.48 -9.45
CA TRP A 255 -11.13 11.66 -10.20
C TRP A 255 -11.67 12.79 -9.31
N LYS A 256 -12.43 12.48 -8.25
CA LYS A 256 -13.13 13.50 -7.46
C LYS A 256 -12.54 13.74 -6.07
N ILE A 257 -12.01 12.71 -5.42
CA ILE A 257 -11.70 12.75 -3.99
C ILE A 257 -10.20 12.91 -3.75
N MET A 258 -9.38 12.05 -4.36
CA MET A 258 -7.95 11.95 -4.09
C MET A 258 -7.17 13.21 -4.54
N PRO A 259 -6.49 13.92 -3.61
CA PRO A 259 -5.58 14.99 -3.98
C PRO A 259 -4.26 14.43 -4.53
N GLU A 260 -3.54 15.22 -5.32
CA GLU A 260 -2.14 14.92 -5.63
C GLU A 260 -1.27 15.33 -4.43
N THR A 261 -0.46 14.40 -3.92
CA THR A 261 0.44 14.61 -2.76
C THR A 261 1.87 14.90 -3.18
N LYS A 262 2.24 14.66 -4.44
CA LYS A 262 3.59 14.90 -4.95
C LYS A 262 4.04 16.35 -4.70
N GLY A 263 5.20 16.48 -4.04
CA GLY A 263 5.90 17.75 -3.86
C GLY A 263 5.20 18.75 -2.94
N LYS A 264 4.23 18.30 -2.14
CA LYS A 264 3.50 19.15 -1.20
C LYS A 264 3.95 18.93 0.23
N SER A 265 3.99 20.01 1.01
CA SER A 265 4.20 19.89 2.45
C SER A 265 2.95 19.32 3.14
N LEU A 266 3.12 18.82 4.35
CA LEU A 266 2.00 18.29 5.16
C LEU A 266 0.97 19.39 5.46
N GLU A 267 1.45 20.60 5.73
CA GLU A 267 0.65 21.79 6.01
C GLU A 267 -0.14 22.22 4.77
N GLU A 268 0.44 22.14 3.58
CA GLU A 268 -0.25 22.40 2.32
C GLU A 268 -1.36 21.39 2.06
N ILE A 269 -1.12 20.10 2.35
CA ILE A 269 -2.13 19.05 2.25
C ILE A 269 -3.28 19.33 3.24
N GLU A 270 -2.98 19.72 4.48
CA GLU A 270 -3.98 20.09 5.48
C GLU A 270 -4.84 21.28 5.02
N HIS A 271 -4.22 22.34 4.47
CA HIS A 271 -4.95 23.47 3.89
C HIS A 271 -5.84 23.09 2.70
N LEU A 272 -5.37 22.21 1.81
CA LEU A 272 -6.16 21.72 0.67
C LEU A 272 -7.41 20.97 1.13
N LEU A 273 -7.29 20.18 2.20
CA LEU A 273 -8.40 19.41 2.77
C LEU A 273 -9.41 20.33 3.48
N HIS A 274 -8.92 21.36 4.19
CA HIS A 274 -9.79 22.36 4.81
C HIS A 274 -10.59 23.16 3.79
N LYS A 275 -9.98 23.57 2.67
CA LYS A 275 -10.65 24.33 1.59
C LYS A 275 -11.70 23.50 0.83
N LYS A 276 -11.57 22.17 0.81
CA LYS A 276 -12.52 21.26 0.15
C LYS A 276 -13.76 20.94 1.01
N ASN A 277 -13.68 21.15 2.33
CA ASN A 277 -14.80 20.99 3.26
C ASN A 277 -15.67 22.24 3.43
N THR A 278 -15.20 23.41 2.98
CA THR A 278 -15.93 24.68 3.03
C THR A 278 -16.67 25.03 1.74
N LYS A 279 -16.66 24.13 0.75
CA LYS A 279 -17.48 24.20 -0.47
C LYS A 279 -18.48 23.05 -0.47
#